data_AF-A0A293LYL1-F1
#
_entry.id   AF-A0A293LYL1-F1
#
_cell.length_a   1.000
_cell.length_b   1.000
_cell.length_c   1.000
_cell.angle_alpha   90.00
_cell.angle_beta   90.00
_cell.angle_gamma   90.00
#
_symmetry.space_group_name_H-M   'P 1'
#
loop_
_entity.id
_entity.type
_entity.pdbx_description
1 polymer ?
#
loop_
_entity_poly.entity_id
_entity_poly.type
_entity_poly.pdbx_seq_one_letter_code
_entity_poly.pdbx_strand_id
1 'polypeptide(L)'
;MSSQPKKRKAISLDIKLKIVEDHCHGTKVSSIVAKYGLSQSTISTILKTEDKLHKQASGDAPAAERARIRACGYGEIEDSLY
;
A
#
# COMPACT_ATOMS: atom_id res chain seq x y z
N MET A 1 -12.07 25.14 4.84
CA MET A 1 -11.93 23.68 5.05
C MET A 1 -10.53 23.40 5.56
N SER A 2 -10.33 23.29 6.88
CA SER A 2 -9.01 23.00 7.46
C SER A 2 -8.64 21.53 7.20
N SER A 3 -7.70 21.30 6.28
CA SER A 3 -7.13 19.97 6.03
C SER A 3 -6.11 19.66 7.12
N GLN A 4 -6.58 19.13 8.25
CA GLN A 4 -5.67 18.52 9.23
C GLN A 4 -5.05 17.27 8.60
N PRO A 5 -3.72 17.09 8.62
CA PRO A 5 -3.07 15.93 8.01
C PRO A 5 -3.50 14.66 8.74
N LYS A 6 -4.39 13.89 8.11
CA LYS A 6 -4.89 12.63 8.66
C LYS A 6 -3.73 11.63 8.73
N LYS A 7 -3.38 11.21 9.94
CA LYS A 7 -2.34 10.19 10.16
C LYS A 7 -2.75 8.90 9.44
N ARG A 8 -1.80 8.31 8.69
CA ARG A 8 -2.03 7.08 7.94
C ARG A 8 -2.16 5.90 8.90
N LYS A 9 -3.11 5.00 8.63
CA LYS A 9 -3.20 3.72 9.33
C LYS A 9 -2.20 2.75 8.69
N ALA A 10 -1.36 2.13 9.51
CA ALA A 10 -0.55 1.00 9.07
C ALA A 10 -1.46 -0.24 8.95
N ILE A 11 -1.39 -0.92 7.82
CA ILE A 11 -2.12 -2.17 7.55
C ILE A 11 -1.06 -3.22 7.29
N SER A 12 -1.14 -4.35 8.00
CA SER A 12 -0.19 -5.47 7.83
C SER A 12 -0.31 -6.08 6.43
N LEU A 13 0.77 -6.71 5.97
CA LEU A 13 0.80 -7.38 4.67
C LEU A 13 -0.25 -8.50 4.61
N ASP A 14 -0.37 -9.29 5.68
CA ASP A 14 -1.32 -10.40 5.77
C ASP A 14 -2.78 -9.97 5.56
N ILE A 15 -3.17 -8.82 6.13
CA ILE A 15 -4.53 -8.29 5.95
C ILE A 15 -4.76 -7.91 4.48
N LYS A 16 -3.76 -7.33 3.82
CA LYS A 16 -3.88 -6.97 2.40
C LYS A 16 -4.01 -8.21 1.51
N LEU A 17 -3.27 -9.28 1.81
CA LEU A 17 -3.37 -10.55 1.09
C LEU A 17 -4.75 -11.19 1.30
N LYS A 18 -5.25 -11.22 2.54
CA LYS A 18 -6.61 -11.73 2.82
C LYS A 18 -7.71 -10.94 2.09
N ILE A 19 -7.55 -9.63 1.92
CA ILE A 19 -8.47 -8.79 1.15
C ILE A 19 -8.47 -9.19 -0.34
N VAL A 20 -7.29 -9.45 -0.91
CA VAL A 20 -7.14 -9.93 -2.28
C VAL A 20 -7.76 -11.30 -2.43
N GLU A 21 -7.48 -12.23 -1.51
CA GLU A 21 -8.08 -13.57 -1.51
C GLU A 21 -9.61 -13.49 -1.43
N ASP A 22 -10.19 -12.75 -0.48
CA ASP A 22 -11.64 -12.60 -0.35
C ASP A 22 -12.28 -12.07 -1.64
N HIS A 23 -11.61 -11.13 -2.32
CA HIS A 23 -12.07 -10.59 -3.61
C HIS A 23 -11.96 -11.62 -4.74
N CYS A 24 -10.89 -12.41 -4.79
CA CYS A 24 -10.71 -13.49 -5.76
C CYS A 24 -11.78 -14.59 -5.61
N HIS A 25 -12.19 -14.89 -4.37
CA HIS A 25 -13.32 -15.80 -4.07
C HIS A 25 -14.70 -15.23 -4.46
N GLY A 26 -14.77 -14.04 -5.07
CA GLY A 26 -16.01 -13.42 -5.54
C GLY A 26 -16.76 -12.63 -4.47
N THR A 27 -16.14 -12.33 -3.33
CA THR A 27 -16.76 -11.49 -2.30
C THR A 27 -16.89 -10.06 -2.82
N LYS A 28 -18.09 -9.48 -2.71
CA LYS A 28 -18.34 -8.10 -3.13
C LYS A 28 -17.50 -7.12 -2.30
N VAL A 29 -16.98 -6.09 -2.95
CA VAL A 29 -16.18 -5.03 -2.32
C VAL A 29 -16.91 -4.38 -1.14
N SER A 30 -18.23 -4.21 -1.19
CA SER A 30 -19.02 -3.68 -0.08
C SER A 30 -18.98 -4.56 1.17
N SER A 31 -19.00 -5.88 1.01
CA SER A 31 -18.86 -6.82 2.12
C SER A 31 -17.45 -6.83 2.69
N ILE A 32 -16.43 -6.69 1.83
CA ILE A 32 -15.02 -6.55 2.24
C ILE A 32 -14.80 -5.25 3.04
N VAL A 33 -15.38 -4.13 2.58
CA VAL A 33 -15.38 -2.84 3.30
C VAL A 33 -15.90 -3.02 4.73
N ALA A 34 -17.05 -3.69 4.87
CA ALA A 34 -17.66 -3.95 6.18
C ALA A 34 -16.80 -4.89 7.04
N LYS A 35 -16.25 -5.96 6.47
CA LYS A 35 -15.44 -6.97 7.16
C LYS A 35 -14.15 -6.40 7.75
N TYR A 36 -13.45 -5.55 6.99
CA TYR A 36 -12.13 -5.01 7.39
C TYR A 36 -12.19 -3.58 7.95
N GLY A 37 -13.35 -2.92 7.90
CA GLY A 37 -13.51 -1.54 8.40
C GLY A 37 -12.65 -0.52 7.64
N LEU A 38 -12.31 -0.79 6.38
CA LEU A 38 -11.49 0.06 5.52
C LEU A 38 -12.37 0.82 4.54
N SER A 39 -11.93 2.01 4.15
CA SER A 39 -12.65 2.75 3.09
C SER A 39 -12.59 1.99 1.77
N GLN A 40 -13.64 2.14 0.95
CA GLN A 40 -13.68 1.56 -0.38
C GLN A 40 -12.46 1.97 -1.23
N SER A 41 -12.02 3.23 -1.13
CA SER A 41 -10.82 3.73 -1.81
C SER A 41 -9.54 3.00 -1.38
N THR A 42 -9.44 2.60 -0.11
CA THR A 42 -8.30 1.83 0.40
C THR A 42 -8.31 0.42 -0.19
N ILE A 43 -9.47 -0.24 -0.20
CA ILE A 43 -9.62 -1.59 -0.77
C ILE A 43 -9.32 -1.57 -2.27
N SER A 44 -9.86 -0.63 -3.03
CA SER A 44 -9.53 -0.50 -4.46
C SER A 44 -8.04 -0.28 -4.70
N THR A 45 -7.36 0.46 -3.82
CA THR A 45 -5.90 0.64 -3.93
C THR A 45 -5.17 -0.67 -3.67
N ILE A 46 -5.58 -1.43 -2.64
CA ILE A 46 -5.00 -2.74 -2.32
C ILE A 46 -5.14 -3.70 -3.51
N LEU A 47 -6.34 -3.81 -4.07
CA LEU A 47 -6.63 -4.66 -5.24
C LEU A 47 -5.80 -4.26 -6.47
N LYS A 48 -5.62 -2.95 -6.73
CA LYS A 48 -4.76 -2.48 -7.82
C LYS A 48 -3.28 -2.83 -7.65
N THR A 49 -2.84 -3.08 -6.41
CA THR A 49 -1.44 -3.38 -6.08
C THR A 49 -1.20 -4.86 -5.76
N GLU A 50 -2.12 -5.74 -6.15
CA GLU A 50 -2.05 -7.20 -5.92
C GLU A 50 -0.69 -7.80 -6.31
N ASP A 51 -0.22 -7.54 -7.54
CA ASP A 51 1.07 -8.05 -8.02
C ASP A 51 2.25 -7.66 -7.11
N LYS A 52 2.22 -6.43 -6.60
CA LYS A 52 3.27 -5.92 -5.69
C LYS A 52 3.18 -6.58 -4.32
N LEU A 53 1.97 -6.85 -3.83
CA LEU A 53 1.76 -7.54 -2.56
C LEU A 53 2.27 -8.98 -2.63
N HIS A 54 2.05 -9.65 -3.76
CA HIS A 54 2.56 -11.01 -3.97
C HIS A 54 4.08 -11.02 -4.02
N LYS A 55 4.71 -10.12 -4.78
CA LYS A 55 6.19 -9.97 -4.79
C LYS A 55 6.76 -9.64 -3.41
N GLN A 56 6.06 -8.81 -2.63
CA GLN A 56 6.44 -8.51 -1.24
C GLN A 56 6.34 -9.75 -0.35
N ALA A 57 5.31 -10.59 -0.55
CA ALA A 57 5.12 -11.84 0.18
C ALA A 57 6.19 -12.90 -0.16
N SER A 58 6.58 -12.99 -1.44
CA SER A 58 7.65 -13.88 -1.91
C SER A 58 9.04 -13.54 -1.39
N GLY A 59 9.20 -12.39 -0.72
CA GLY A 59 10.49 -11.92 -0.21
C GLY A 59 11.41 -11.31 -1.27
N ASP A 60 11.01 -11.32 -2.54
CA ASP A 60 11.80 -10.89 -3.69
C ASP A 60 11.81 -9.37 -3.87
N ALA A 61 10.95 -8.64 -3.14
CA ALA A 61 10.91 -7.19 -3.19
C ALA A 61 12.12 -6.56 -2.46
N PRO A 62 12.86 -5.62 -3.08
CA PRO A 62 13.98 -4.94 -2.46
C PRO A 62 13.52 -4.13 -1.23
N ALA A 63 14.38 -4.02 -0.20
CA ALA A 63 14.04 -3.35 1.06
C ALA A 63 13.54 -1.90 0.86
N ALA A 64 14.07 -1.21 -0.17
CA ALA A 64 13.66 0.13 -0.58
C ALA A 64 12.18 0.23 -1.00
N GLU A 65 11.59 -0.85 -1.54
CA GLU A 65 10.20 -0.87 -1.99
C GLU A 65 9.22 -1.26 -0.85
N ARG A 66 9.75 -1.79 0.27
CA ARG A 66 9.00 -2.04 1.50
C ARG A 66 8.91 -0.78 2.37
N ALA A 67 9.96 0.04 2.36
CA ALA A 67 10.02 1.29 3.10
C ALA A 67 9.45 2.46 2.28
N ARG A 68 8.88 3.46 2.97
CA ARG A 68 8.58 4.74 2.32
C ARG A 68 9.83 5.60 2.30
N ILE A 69 10.64 5.49 1.27
CA ILE A 69 11.78 6.40 1.08
C ILE A 69 11.25 7.69 0.43
N ARG A 70 11.49 8.83 1.07
CA ARG A 70 11.29 10.14 0.44
C ARG A 70 12.61 10.48 -0.25
N ALA A 71 12.66 10.41 -1.58
CA ALA A 71 13.84 10.84 -2.31
C ALA A 71 14.08 12.34 -2.05
N CYS A 72 15.35 12.70 -1.80
CA CYS A 72 15.76 14.10 -1.72
C CYS A 72 15.59 14.74 -3.11
N GLY A 73 14.97 15.91 -3.18
CA GLY A 73 14.68 16.59 -4.45
C GLY A 73 15.89 17.26 -5.10
N TYR A 74 17.08 17.14 -4.50
CA TYR A 74 18.30 17.84 -4.89
C TYR A 74 19.41 16.87 -5.33
N GLY A 75 19.08 15.84 -6.11
CA GLY A 75 20.07 14.89 -6.63
C GLY A 75 21.21 15.60 -7.39
N GLU A 76 20.88 16.65 -8.14
CA GLU A 76 21.87 17.45 -8.88
C GLU A 76 22.83 18.25 -7.97
N ILE A 77 22.42 18.57 -6.74
CA ILE A 77 23.29 19.26 -5.76
C ILE A 77 24.26 18.26 -5.11
N GLU A 78 23.83 17.02 -4.89
CA GLU A 78 24.70 15.95 -4.39
C GLU A 78 25.75 15.56 -5.44
N ASP A 79 25.36 15.50 -6.72
CA ASP A 79 26.26 15.15 -7.84
C ASP A 79 27.30 16.25 -8.14
N SER A 80 27.03 17.51 -7.80
CA SER A 80 27.96 18.64 -8.03
C SER A 80 28.96 18.89 -6.90
N LEU A 81 28.90 18.11 -5.82
CA LEU A 81 29.79 18.23 -4.66
C LEU A 81 31.08 17.39 -4.77
N TYR A 82 31.21 16.58 -5.82
CA TYR A 82 32.35 15.67 -6.09
C TYR A 82 32.92 15.94 -7.49
#